data_AF-A0A0L0GF38-F1
#
_entry.id   AF-A0A0L0GF38-F1
#
_cell.length_a   1.000
_cell.length_b   1.000
_cell.length_c   1.000
_cell.angle_alpha   90.00
_cell.angle_beta   90.00
_cell.angle_gamma   90.00
#
_symmetry.space_group_name_H-M   'P 1'
#
loop_
_entity.id
_entity.type
_entity.pdbx_description
1 polymer ?
#
loop_
_entity_poly.entity_id
_entity_poly.type
_entity_poly.pdbx_seq_one_letter_code
_entity_poly.pdbx_strand_id
1 'polypeptide(L)'
;MEDSHALKLRIDFESANRLTEAENVTDIIQFALQQLHGSVGASITVQVTEMDVSIENVTIEVHKSDVRKVWSALTMLSSYQGQRCRVLVRESTSLQPM
;
A
#
# COMPACT_ATOMS: atom_id res chain seq x y z
N MET A 1 -4.00 15.78 -14.89
CA MET A 1 -5.44 15.72 -14.60
C MET A 1 -5.75 14.24 -14.47
N GLU A 2 -5.29 13.66 -13.37
CA GLU A 2 -4.90 12.25 -13.30
C GLU A 2 -6.07 11.38 -12.85
N ASP A 3 -6.33 10.33 -13.62
CA ASP A 3 -7.18 9.21 -13.21
C ASP A 3 -6.48 8.50 -12.03
N SER A 4 -6.71 8.99 -10.82
CA SER A 4 -6.22 8.39 -9.58
C SER A 4 -7.26 7.44 -8.98
N HIS A 5 -6.78 6.45 -8.25
CA HIS A 5 -7.59 5.53 -7.48
C HIS A 5 -7.11 5.52 -6.03
N ALA A 6 -8.06 5.65 -5.12
CA ALA A 6 -7.83 5.46 -3.71
C ALA A 6 -8.01 3.97 -3.36
N LEU A 7 -7.05 3.39 -2.64
CA LEU A 7 -7.14 2.06 -2.04
C LEU A 7 -7.10 2.21 -0.53
N LYS A 8 -8.15 1.77 0.16
CA LYS A 8 -8.11 1.59 1.61
C LYS A 8 -7.51 0.23 1.91
N LEU A 9 -6.46 0.25 2.71
CA LEU A 9 -5.67 -0.89 3.12
C LEU A 9 -5.80 -1.07 4.63
N ARG A 10 -5.70 -2.31 5.07
CA ARG A 10 -5.43 -2.66 6.46
C ARG A 10 -4.15 -3.48 6.49
N ILE A 11 -3.20 -3.10 7.35
CA ILE A 11 -1.92 -3.79 7.48
C ILE A 11 -1.81 -4.33 8.90
N ASP A 12 -1.91 -5.65 9.03
CA ASP A 12 -1.81 -6.35 10.32
C ASP A 12 -0.39 -6.93 10.46
N PHE A 13 0.30 -6.67 11.56
CA PHE A 13 1.55 -7.35 11.92
C PHE A 13 1.29 -8.46 12.96
N GLU A 14 1.98 -9.59 12.83
CA GLU A 14 1.83 -10.71 13.79
C GLU A 14 2.45 -10.39 15.16
N SER A 15 3.49 -9.55 15.18
CA SER A 15 4.15 -9.08 16.40
C SER A 15 3.50 -7.78 16.89
N ALA A 16 3.68 -7.42 18.16
CA ALA A 16 3.19 -6.15 18.74
C ALA A 16 3.80 -4.87 18.11
N ASN A 17 4.56 -5.00 17.02
CA ASN A 17 5.13 -3.89 16.29
C ASN A 17 4.02 -3.27 15.43
N ARG A 18 3.63 -2.04 15.75
CA ARG A 18 2.55 -1.34 15.06
C ARG A 18 3.12 -0.42 13.98
N LEU A 19 2.32 -0.15 12.97
CA LEU A 19 2.59 0.96 12.05
C LEU A 19 2.58 2.27 12.83
N THR A 20 3.74 2.83 13.16
CA THR A 20 3.83 4.08 13.92
C THR A 20 3.79 5.33 13.04
N GLU A 21 4.22 5.24 11.79
CA GLU A 21 4.44 6.41 10.91
C GLU A 21 4.07 6.10 9.45
N ALA A 22 3.66 7.12 8.71
CA ALA A 22 3.29 7.01 7.30
C ALA A 22 4.47 6.64 6.40
N GLU A 23 5.70 7.05 6.78
CA GLU A 23 6.93 6.69 6.06
C GLU A 23 7.13 5.17 6.01
N ASN A 24 6.81 4.47 7.11
CA ASN A 24 6.87 3.00 7.15
C ASN A 24 5.91 2.36 6.13
N VAL A 25 4.77 2.99 5.86
CA VAL A 25 3.80 2.45 4.90
C VAL A 25 4.30 2.58 3.47
N THR A 26 4.87 3.73 3.12
CA THR A 26 5.49 3.93 1.81
C THR A 26 6.62 2.93 1.56
N ASP A 27 7.48 2.70 2.55
CA ASP A 27 8.57 1.74 2.45
C ASP A 27 8.06 0.30 2.27
N ILE A 28 7.01 -0.09 2.99
CA ILE A 28 6.37 -1.41 2.85
C ILE A 28 5.83 -1.58 1.42
N ILE A 29 5.17 -0.56 0.88
CA ILE A 29 4.60 -0.60 -0.47
C ILE A 29 5.72 -0.71 -1.50
N GLN A 30 6.78 0.10 -1.35
CA GLN A 30 7.91 0.11 -2.28
C GLN A 30 8.67 -1.22 -2.24
N PHE A 31 8.85 -1.79 -1.05
CA PHE A 31 9.40 -3.13 -0.89
C PHE A 31 8.53 -4.19 -1.58
N ALA A 32 7.21 -4.18 -1.35
CA ALA A 32 6.29 -5.13 -1.99
C ALA A 32 6.33 -5.04 -3.51
N LEU A 33 6.34 -3.80 -4.05
CA LEU A 33 6.46 -3.53 -5.48
C LEU A 33 7.80 -4.04 -6.04
N GLN A 34 8.90 -3.83 -5.33
CA GLN A 34 10.21 -4.31 -5.73
C GLN A 34 10.26 -5.85 -5.75
N GLN A 35 9.67 -6.52 -4.76
CA GLN A 35 9.66 -7.98 -4.67
C GLN A 35 8.87 -8.63 -5.82
N LEU A 36 7.72 -8.06 -6.20
CA LEU A 36 6.87 -8.66 -7.21
C LEU A 36 7.17 -8.19 -8.65
N HIS A 37 7.45 -6.91 -8.83
CA HIS A 37 7.55 -6.25 -10.14
C HIS A 37 8.96 -5.71 -10.45
N GLY A 38 9.93 -5.98 -9.58
CA GLY A 38 11.33 -5.56 -9.74
C GLY A 38 11.53 -4.04 -9.62
N SER A 39 12.71 -3.56 -10.04
CA SER A 39 13.10 -2.15 -9.93
C SER A 39 12.19 -1.19 -10.71
N VAL A 40 11.59 -1.66 -11.82
CA VAL A 40 10.63 -0.84 -12.59
C VAL A 40 9.28 -0.75 -11.87
N GLY A 41 8.84 -1.81 -11.21
CA GLY A 41 7.65 -1.75 -10.35
C GLY A 41 7.85 -0.83 -9.14
N ALA A 42 9.05 -0.83 -8.57
CA ALA A 42 9.40 0.01 -7.44
C ALA A 42 9.46 1.52 -7.77
N SER A 43 9.42 1.90 -9.05
CA SER A 43 9.31 3.30 -9.48
C SER A 43 7.87 3.79 -9.60
N ILE A 44 6.87 2.94 -9.31
CA ILE A 44 5.47 3.36 -9.25
C ILE A 44 5.29 4.29 -8.07
N THR A 45 4.86 5.52 -8.33
CA THR A 45 4.54 6.49 -7.29
C THR A 45 3.25 6.11 -6.58
N VAL A 46 3.33 6.03 -5.26
CA VAL A 46 2.17 5.82 -4.38
C VAL A 46 2.21 6.90 -3.31
N GLN A 47 1.06 7.52 -3.05
CA GLN A 47 0.93 8.55 -2.03
C GLN A 47 0.04 8.04 -0.90
N VAL A 48 0.48 8.20 0.34
CA VAL A 48 -0.36 7.93 1.52
C VAL A 48 -1.18 9.18 1.81
N THR A 49 -2.51 9.09 1.69
CA THR A 49 -3.42 10.24 1.88
C THR A 49 -4.00 10.30 3.27
N GLU A 50 -4.29 9.14 3.86
CA GLU A 50 -4.84 9.02 5.22
C GLU A 50 -4.21 7.83 5.94
N MET A 51 -3.92 7.99 7.22
CA MET A 51 -3.42 6.91 8.07
C MET A 51 -4.09 6.98 9.43
N ASP A 52 -4.81 5.91 9.78
CA ASP A 52 -5.37 5.71 11.10
C ASP A 52 -4.62 4.56 11.79
N VAL A 53 -3.65 4.96 12.62
CA VAL A 53 -2.80 4.07 13.41
C VAL A 53 -3.60 3.25 14.43
N SER A 54 -4.78 3.73 14.86
CA SER A 54 -5.58 3.07 15.90
C SER A 54 -6.26 1.80 15.41
N ILE A 55 -6.66 1.78 14.13
CA ILE A 55 -7.35 0.67 13.47
C ILE A 55 -6.51 0.03 12.36
N GLU A 56 -5.25 0.46 12.22
CA GLU A 56 -4.27 0.00 11.23
C GLU A 56 -4.77 0.15 9.78
N ASN A 57 -5.57 1.18 9.54
CA ASN A 57 -6.08 1.50 8.21
C ASN A 57 -5.25 2.59 7.57
N VAL A 58 -5.01 2.44 6.27
CA VAL A 58 -4.27 3.41 5.47
C VAL A 58 -5.02 3.60 4.15
N THR A 59 -5.26 4.84 3.76
CA THR A 59 -5.70 5.16 2.39
C THR A 59 -4.48 5.56 1.57
N ILE A 60 -4.29 4.90 0.43
CA ILE A 60 -3.26 5.25 -0.55
C ILE A 60 -3.89 5.69 -1.86
N GLU A 61 -3.23 6.61 -2.55
CA GLU A 61 -3.58 7.06 -3.89
C GLU A 61 -2.54 6.56 -4.90
N VAL A 62 -3.03 6.01 -6.00
CA VAL A 62 -2.22 5.44 -7.07
C VAL A 62 -2.85 5.81 -8.41
N HIS A 63 -2.03 6.05 -9.42
CA HIS A 63 -2.52 6.19 -10.78
C HIS A 63 -3.26 4.91 -11.23
N LYS A 64 -4.40 5.07 -11.91
CA LYS A 64 -5.32 4.00 -12.31
C LYS A 64 -4.66 2.85 -13.06
N SER A 65 -3.65 3.14 -13.88
CA SER A 65 -2.88 2.11 -14.62
C SER A 65 -2.13 1.14 -13.72
N ASP A 66 -1.74 1.57 -12.52
CA ASP A 66 -0.84 0.84 -11.65
C ASP A 66 -1.53 0.22 -10.44
N VAL A 67 -2.83 0.51 -10.24
CA VAL A 67 -3.67 -0.06 -9.18
C VAL A 67 -3.55 -1.59 -9.10
N ARG A 68 -3.59 -2.28 -10.25
CA ARG A 68 -3.50 -3.76 -10.26
C ARG A 68 -2.12 -4.24 -9.85
N LYS A 69 -1.05 -3.52 -10.21
CA LYS A 69 0.32 -3.88 -9.82
C LYS A 69 0.53 -3.66 -8.33
N VAL A 70 0.06 -2.53 -7.79
CA VAL A 70 0.11 -2.23 -6.36
C VAL A 70 -0.71 -3.23 -5.57
N TRP A 71 -1.96 -3.51 -5.98
CA TRP A 71 -2.82 -4.48 -5.28
C TRP A 71 -2.16 -5.86 -5.24
N SER A 72 -1.73 -6.39 -6.39
CA SER A 72 -1.10 -7.72 -6.46
C SER A 72 0.15 -7.80 -5.58
N ALA A 73 1.00 -6.77 -5.58
CA ALA A 73 2.19 -6.70 -4.73
C ALA A 73 1.84 -6.72 -3.25
N LEU A 74 0.86 -5.92 -2.83
CA LEU A 74 0.42 -5.86 -1.43
C LEU A 74 -0.23 -7.16 -0.97
N THR A 75 -1.07 -7.79 -1.79
CA THR A 75 -1.72 -9.05 -1.43
C THR A 75 -0.74 -10.22 -1.33
N MET A 76 0.35 -10.17 -2.10
CA MET A 76 1.43 -11.16 -2.04
C MET A 76 2.45 -10.90 -0.92
N LEU A 77 2.40 -9.74 -0.26
CA LEU A 77 3.31 -9.43 0.83
C LEU A 77 2.94 -10.25 2.08
N SER A 78 3.78 -11.22 2.41
CA SER A 78 3.63 -12.08 3.61
C SER A 78 4.55 -11.68 4.76
N SER A 79 5.58 -10.88 4.49
CA SER A 79 6.55 -10.45 5.49
C SER A 79 7.28 -9.19 5.07
N TYR A 80 7.57 -8.32 6.04
CA TYR A 80 8.38 -7.13 5.89
C TYR A 80 9.42 -7.06 7.01
N GLN A 81 10.69 -6.80 6.67
CA GLN A 81 11.81 -6.76 7.63
C GLN A 81 11.90 -7.97 8.59
N GLY A 82 11.60 -9.17 8.09
CA GLY A 82 11.63 -10.40 8.89
C GLY A 82 10.42 -10.59 9.81
N GLN A 83 9.47 -9.67 9.84
CA GLN A 83 8.20 -9.81 10.54
C GLN A 83 7.10 -10.22 9.59
N ARG A 84 6.27 -11.19 10.00
CA ARG A 84 5.08 -11.57 9.23
C ARG A 84 4.05 -10.45 9.30
N CYS A 85 3.54 -10.10 8.12
CA CYS A 85 2.50 -9.09 7.97
C CYS A 85 1.46 -9.57 6.97
N ARG A 86 0.25 -9.03 7.10
CA ARG A 86 -0.85 -9.27 6.16
C ARG A 86 -1.40 -7.93 5.73
N VAL A 87 -1.41 -7.69 4.41
CA VAL A 87 -2.04 -6.51 3.83
C VAL A 87 -3.38 -6.92 3.20
N LEU A 88 -4.44 -6.22 3.60
CA LEU A 88 -5.79 -6.43 3.10
C LEU A 88 -6.28 -5.16 2.41
N VAL A 89 -6.66 -5.27 1.14
CA VAL A 89 -7.37 -4.20 0.44
C VAL A 89 -8.86 -4.27 0.82
N ARG A 90 -9.38 -3.22 1.46
CA ARG A 90 -10.76 -3.14 1.96
C ARG A 90 -11.70 -2.48 0.97
N GLU A 91 -11.27 -1.40 0.36
CA GLU A 91 -12.07 -0.59 -0.55
C GLU A 91 -11.18 -0.05 -1.66
N SER A 92 -11.72 0.03 -2.88
CA SER A 92 -11.07 0.68 -4.01
C SER A 92 -12.03 1.68 -4.64
N THR A 93 -11.70 2.96 -4.60
CA THR A 93 -12.55 4.04 -5.09
C THR A 93 -11.85 4.74 -6.25
N SER A 94 -12.53 4.84 -7.40
CA SER A 94 -12.06 5.68 -8.52
C SER A 94 -12.31 7.14 -8.18
N LEU A 95 -11.25 7.94 -8.13
CA LEU A 95 -11.38 9.39 -8.02
C LEU A 95 -11.53 9.93 -9.45
N GLN A 96 -12.72 10.47 -9.79
CA GLN A 96 -12.87 11.14 -11.08
C GLN A 96 -12.24 12.53 -11.01
N PRO A 97 -11.49 12.97 -12.04
CA PRO A 97 -11.11 14.38 -12.13
C PRO A 97 -12.37 15.22 -12.27
N MET A 98 -12.53 16.23 -11.40
CA MET A 98 -13.57 17.26 -11.49
C MET A 98 -13.44 18.09 -12.77
#